data_AF-A0A0M9YAJ1-F1
#
_entry.id   AF-A0A0M9YAJ1-F1
#
_cell.length_a   1.000
_cell.length_b   1.000
_cell.length_c   1.000
_cell.angle_alpha   90.00
_cell.angle_beta   90.00
_cell.angle_gamma   90.00
#
_symmetry.space_group_name_H-M   'P 1'
#
loop_
_entity.id
_entity.type
_entity.pdbx_description
1 polymer ?
#
loop_
_entity_poly.entity_id
_entity_poly.type
_entity_poly.pdbx_seq_one_letter_code
_entity_poly.pdbx_strand_id
1 'polypeptide(L)'
;MDAMGTPTELLLELAASSRHLQDPAELTAALQTGHRIWCTGLADVQRATHADCRGLSDDALSIRCQEAGAPWEDGASRSEAISNLVFALWDASPAAMAYTALERRAGAVGVCLLPEEDV
;
A
#
# COMPACT_ATOMS: atom_id res chain seq x y z
N MET A 1 11.33 -19.66 -3.69
CA MET A 1 12.38 -18.73 -3.24
C MET A 1 11.67 -17.80 -2.28
N ASP A 2 11.82 -18.03 -0.98
CA ASP A 2 11.30 -17.10 0.03
C ASP A 2 12.04 -15.79 -0.18
N ALA A 3 11.34 -14.77 -0.65
CA ALA A 3 11.95 -13.50 -0.95
C ALA A 3 12.39 -12.87 0.37
N MET A 4 13.69 -12.94 0.67
CA MET A 4 14.29 -12.29 1.82
C MET A 4 14.34 -10.78 1.55
N GLY A 5 13.33 -10.05 2.01
CA GLY A 5 13.27 -8.60 1.90
C GLY A 5 12.02 -8.06 2.59
N THR A 6 12.08 -6.81 3.01
CA THR A 6 10.89 -6.07 3.45
C THR A 6 9.90 -5.91 2.29
N PRO A 7 8.59 -5.76 2.55
CA PRO A 7 7.61 -5.53 1.48
C PRO A 7 8.01 -4.37 0.54
N THR A 8 8.64 -3.33 1.08
CA THR A 8 9.17 -2.20 0.31
C THR A 8 10.25 -2.62 -0.69
N GLU A 9 11.28 -3.35 -0.24
CA GLU A 9 12.37 -3.80 -1.10
C GLU A 9 11.84 -4.71 -2.22
N LEU A 10 10.97 -5.65 -1.87
CA LEU A 10 10.40 -6.60 -2.82
C LEU A 10 9.52 -5.91 -3.87
N LEU A 11 8.70 -4.93 -3.48
CA LEU A 11 7.88 -4.18 -4.43
C LEU A 11 8.72 -3.27 -5.33
N LEU A 12 9.79 -2.66 -4.81
CA LEU A 12 10.71 -1.86 -5.63
C LEU A 12 11.42 -2.72 -6.67
N GLU A 13 11.92 -3.89 -6.28
CA GLU A 13 12.57 -4.85 -7.19
C GLU A 13 11.61 -5.36 -8.26
N LEU A 14 10.39 -5.70 -7.86
CA LEU A 14 9.35 -6.18 -8.77
C LEU A 14 8.94 -5.08 -9.77
N ALA A 15 8.73 -3.86 -9.29
CA ALA A 15 8.41 -2.71 -10.13
C ALA A 15 9.55 -2.40 -11.12
N ALA A 16 10.81 -2.48 -10.67
CA ALA A 16 11.97 -2.29 -11.54
C ALA A 16 12.04 -3.37 -12.64
N SER A 17 11.89 -4.64 -12.26
CA SER A 17 11.94 -5.79 -13.17
C SER A 17 10.81 -5.76 -14.21
N SER A 18 9.62 -5.32 -13.82
CA SER A 18 8.44 -5.24 -14.70
C SER A 18 8.62 -4.33 -15.93
N ARG A 19 9.56 -3.38 -15.87
CA ARG A 19 9.85 -2.46 -16.98
C ARG A 19 10.36 -3.18 -18.23
N HIS A 20 10.95 -4.36 -18.06
CA HIS A 20 11.51 -5.16 -19.15
C HIS A 20 10.57 -6.23 -19.66
N LEU A 21 9.50 -6.54 -18.93
CA LEU A 21 8.50 -7.54 -19.32
C LEU A 21 7.63 -7.00 -20.44
N GLN A 22 7.36 -7.82 -21.45
CA GLN A 22 6.45 -7.50 -22.56
C GLN A 22 5.31 -8.53 -22.67
N ASP A 23 5.47 -9.72 -22.10
CA ASP A 23 4.45 -10.75 -22.09
C ASP A 23 3.33 -10.38 -21.09
N PRO A 24 2.06 -10.27 -21.54
CA PRO A 24 0.92 -10.06 -20.66
C PRO A 24 0.80 -11.10 -19.55
N ALA A 25 1.17 -12.36 -19.80
CA ALA A 25 1.11 -13.42 -18.78
C ALA A 25 2.14 -13.20 -17.67
N GLU A 26 3.37 -12.81 -18.02
CA GLU A 26 4.42 -12.47 -17.05
C GLU A 26 4.04 -11.25 -16.23
N LEU A 27 3.46 -10.23 -16.86
CA LEU A 27 2.98 -9.03 -16.15
C LEU A 27 1.79 -9.31 -15.23
N THR A 28 0.90 -10.23 -15.62
CA THR A 28 -0.19 -10.70 -14.76
C THR A 28 0.37 -11.41 -13.52
N ALA A 29 1.35 -12.30 -13.70
CA ALA A 29 2.00 -13.01 -12.59
C ALA A 29 2.76 -12.04 -11.66
N ALA A 30 3.41 -11.01 -12.23
CA ALA A 30 4.04 -9.94 -11.49
C ALA A 30 3.00 -9.16 -10.66
N LEU A 31 1.86 -8.77 -11.23
CA LEU A 31 0.79 -8.07 -10.50
C LEU A 31 0.23 -8.89 -9.35
N GLN A 32 -0.05 -10.18 -9.56
CA GLN A 32 -0.54 -11.07 -8.51
C GLN A 32 0.46 -11.22 -7.36
N THR A 33 1.76 -11.26 -7.69
CA THR A 33 2.82 -11.30 -6.69
C THR A 33 2.93 -9.98 -5.95
N GLY A 34 2.94 -8.85 -6.67
CA GLY A 34 2.97 -7.51 -6.10
C GLY A 34 1.78 -7.27 -5.18
N HIS A 35 0.57 -7.71 -5.56
CA HIS A 35 -0.63 -7.56 -4.75
C HIS A 35 -0.52 -8.25 -3.40
N ARG A 36 0.00 -9.49 -3.38
CA ARG A 36 0.24 -10.22 -2.12
C ARG A 36 1.24 -9.49 -1.22
N ILE A 37 2.33 -8.98 -1.79
CA ILE A 37 3.34 -8.22 -1.04
C ILE A 37 2.75 -6.90 -0.51
N TRP A 38 1.96 -6.21 -1.33
CA TRP A 38 1.24 -4.99 -0.97
C TRP A 38 0.31 -5.23 0.23
N CYS A 39 -0.48 -6.31 0.20
CA CYS A 39 -1.35 -6.70 1.32
C CYS A 39 -0.55 -6.99 2.60
N THR A 40 0.60 -7.67 2.49
CA THR A 40 1.48 -7.89 3.64
C THR A 40 2.02 -6.57 4.20
N GLY A 41 2.49 -5.67 3.34
CA GLY A 41 3.00 -4.35 3.75
C GLY A 41 1.94 -3.50 4.44
N LEU A 42 0.72 -3.45 3.89
CA LEU A 42 -0.39 -2.73 4.52
C LEU A 42 -0.73 -3.32 5.89
N ALA A 43 -0.76 -4.65 6.03
CA ALA A 43 -1.02 -5.30 7.31
C ALA A 43 0.07 -5.00 8.36
N ASP A 44 1.32 -4.87 7.94
CA ASP A 44 2.42 -4.49 8.83
C ASP A 44 2.34 -3.02 9.25
N VAL A 45 2.03 -2.08 8.34
CA VAL A 45 1.77 -0.67 8.68
C VAL A 45 0.59 -0.54 9.62
N GLN A 46 -0.49 -1.27 9.38
CA GLN A 46 -1.65 -1.30 10.28
C GLN A 46 -1.24 -1.75 11.69
N ARG A 47 -0.53 -2.87 11.80
CA ARG A 47 -0.09 -3.41 13.10
C ARG A 47 0.83 -2.44 13.85
N ALA A 48 1.80 -1.85 13.16
CA ALA A 48 2.74 -0.89 13.73
C ALA A 48 2.01 0.39 14.20
N THR A 49 1.14 0.95 13.36
CA THR A 49 0.39 2.16 13.69
C THR A 49 -0.52 1.96 14.89
N HIS A 50 -1.23 0.83 14.97
CA HIS A 50 -2.03 0.50 16.15
C HIS A 50 -1.20 0.33 17.42
N ALA A 51 0.01 -0.22 17.33
CA ALA A 51 0.91 -0.34 18.47
C ALA A 51 1.37 1.05 18.95
N ASP A 52 1.83 1.90 18.03
CA ASP A 52 2.27 3.27 18.31
C ASP A 52 1.16 4.14 18.92
N CYS A 53 -0.08 3.96 18.47
CA CYS A 53 -1.21 4.76 18.92
C CYS A 53 -1.84 4.27 20.23
N ARG A 54 -1.47 3.09 20.76
CA ARG A 54 -2.15 2.48 21.92
C ARG A 54 -2.08 3.35 23.19
N GLY A 55 -1.02 4.12 23.36
CA GLY A 55 -0.78 4.96 24.55
C GLY A 55 -0.98 6.46 24.33
N LEU A 56 -1.33 6.90 23.12
CA LEU A 56 -1.45 8.34 22.83
C LEU A 56 -2.76 8.90 23.39
N SER A 57 -2.75 10.15 23.86
CA SER A 57 -3.97 10.91 24.04
C SER A 57 -4.66 11.19 22.69
N ASP A 58 -5.90 11.67 22.72
CA ASP A 58 -6.59 12.08 21.49
C ASP A 58 -5.91 13.31 20.87
N ASP A 59 -5.49 14.30 21.68
CA ASP A 59 -4.73 15.46 21.19
C ASP A 59 -3.43 15.05 20.47
N ALA A 60 -2.67 14.12 21.05
CA ALA A 60 -1.42 13.64 20.46
C ALA A 60 -1.66 12.84 19.17
N LEU A 61 -2.73 12.03 19.13
CA LEU A 61 -3.13 11.36 17.91
C LEU A 61 -3.56 12.38 16.84
N SER A 62 -4.20 13.50 17.24
CA SER A 62 -4.72 14.49 16.31
C SER A 62 -3.60 15.23 15.61
N ILE A 63 -2.56 15.57 16.35
CA ILE A 63 -1.32 16.14 15.79
C ILE A 63 -0.71 15.15 14.78
N ARG A 64 -0.63 13.86 15.14
CA ARG A 64 -0.06 12.83 14.25
C ARG A 64 -0.89 12.64 12.97
N CYS A 65 -2.22 12.66 13.07
CA CYS A 65 -3.09 12.65 11.90
C CYS A 65 -2.83 13.87 11.00
N GLN A 66 -2.76 15.06 11.57
CA GLN A 66 -2.48 16.29 10.82
C GLN A 66 -1.12 16.25 10.11
N GLU A 67 -0.06 15.80 10.80
CA GLU A 67 1.28 15.67 10.22
C GLU A 67 1.33 14.68 9.04
N ALA A 68 0.55 13.60 9.13
CA ALA A 68 0.44 12.61 8.07
C ALA A 68 -0.55 13.01 6.96
N GLY A 69 -1.26 14.14 7.11
CA GLY A 69 -2.35 14.52 6.20
C GLY A 69 -3.57 13.59 6.28
N ALA A 70 -3.73 12.85 7.37
CA ALA A 70 -4.85 11.95 7.60
C ALA A 70 -6.06 12.73 8.14
N PRO A 71 -7.27 12.54 7.58
CA PRO A 71 -8.47 13.22 8.06
C PRO A 71 -8.87 12.75 9.46
N TRP A 72 -9.11 13.72 10.35
CA TRP A 72 -9.82 13.52 11.60
C TRP A 72 -10.99 14.50 11.65
N GLU A 73 -12.19 13.98 11.38
CA GLU A 73 -13.42 14.77 11.31
C GLU A 73 -14.06 14.93 12.69
N ASP A 74 -14.80 16.02 12.89
CA ASP A 74 -15.58 16.24 14.11
C ASP A 74 -16.58 15.08 14.31
N GLY A 75 -16.48 14.41 15.46
CA GLY A 75 -17.30 13.25 15.78
C GLY A 75 -16.74 11.90 15.31
N ALA A 76 -15.62 11.89 14.57
CA ALA A 76 -14.92 10.64 14.25
C ALA A 76 -14.41 9.96 15.52
N SER A 77 -14.59 8.65 15.60
CA SER A 77 -14.05 7.83 16.66
C SER A 77 -12.53 7.72 16.54
N ARG A 78 -11.88 7.44 17.67
CA ARG A 78 -10.43 7.16 17.72
C ARG A 78 -10.04 6.02 16.76
N SER A 79 -10.88 5.00 16.60
CA SER A 79 -10.60 3.89 15.70
C SER A 79 -10.59 4.34 14.24
N GLU A 80 -11.55 5.19 13.84
CA GLU A 80 -11.61 5.75 12.48
C GLU A 80 -10.40 6.66 12.22
N ALA A 81 -10.01 7.51 13.18
CA ALA A 81 -8.81 8.33 13.06
C ALA A 81 -7.54 7.49 12.86
N ILE A 82 -7.39 6.38 13.59
CA ILE A 82 -6.26 5.46 13.41
C ILE A 82 -6.31 4.77 12.04
N SER A 83 -7.48 4.35 11.57
CA SER A 83 -7.64 3.77 10.23
C SER A 83 -7.25 4.76 9.13
N ASN A 84 -7.70 6.01 9.23
CA ASN A 84 -7.34 7.08 8.29
C ASN A 84 -5.83 7.34 8.31
N LEU A 85 -5.21 7.33 9.50
CA LEU A 85 -3.76 7.45 9.65
C LEU A 85 -3.00 6.31 8.98
N VAL A 86 -3.47 5.06 9.13
CA VAL A 86 -2.87 3.90 8.45
C VAL A 86 -2.86 4.08 6.95
N PHE A 87 -3.98 4.50 6.36
CA PHE A 87 -4.07 4.72 4.91
C PHE A 87 -3.13 5.85 4.46
N ALA A 88 -3.13 6.98 5.16
CA ALA A 88 -2.25 8.10 4.82
C ALA A 88 -0.76 7.72 4.88
N LEU A 89 -0.35 6.99 5.91
CA LEU A 89 1.03 6.50 6.04
C LEU A 89 1.39 5.47 4.96
N TRP A 90 0.46 4.58 4.62
CA TRP A 90 0.67 3.59 3.59
C TRP A 90 0.78 4.21 2.19
N ASP A 91 -0.15 5.09 1.83
CA ASP A 91 -0.19 5.72 0.50
C ASP A 91 1.05 6.57 0.23
N ALA A 92 1.61 7.19 1.27
CA ALA A 92 2.87 7.93 1.20
C ALA A 92 4.13 7.02 1.15
N SER A 93 3.97 5.71 1.33
CA SER A 93 5.11 4.80 1.42
C SER A 93 5.73 4.47 0.05
N PRO A 94 7.05 4.24 -0.02
CA PRO A 94 7.70 3.77 -1.25
C PRO A 94 7.13 2.42 -1.75
N ALA A 95 6.65 1.57 -0.84
CA ALA A 95 6.01 0.30 -1.17
C ALA A 95 4.73 0.53 -1.98
N ALA A 96 3.82 1.38 -1.50
CA ALA A 96 2.59 1.71 -2.21
C ALA A 96 2.89 2.33 -3.58
N MET A 97 3.82 3.30 -3.64
CA MET A 97 4.24 3.94 -4.90
C MET A 97 4.82 2.94 -5.91
N ALA A 98 5.62 1.97 -5.44
CA ALA A 98 6.20 0.94 -6.28
C ALA A 98 5.12 0.01 -6.86
N TYR A 99 4.13 -0.39 -6.04
CA TYR A 99 3.01 -1.17 -6.50
C TYR A 99 2.15 -0.41 -7.52
N THR A 100 1.86 0.87 -7.29
CA THR A 100 1.14 1.70 -8.28
C THR A 100 1.94 1.83 -9.59
N ALA A 101 3.27 1.90 -9.53
CA ALA A 101 4.09 1.91 -10.74
C ALA A 101 4.01 0.59 -11.52
N LEU A 102 3.94 -0.55 -10.81
CA LEU A 102 3.72 -1.87 -11.40
C LEU A 102 2.33 -1.95 -12.06
N GLU A 103 1.27 -1.49 -11.39
CA GLU A 103 -0.09 -1.43 -11.95
C GLU A 103 -0.14 -0.59 -13.22
N ARG A 104 0.46 0.61 -13.21
CA ARG A 104 0.53 1.46 -14.41
C ARG A 104 1.29 0.80 -15.55
N ARG A 105 2.38 0.07 -15.25
CA ARG A 105 3.16 -0.65 -16.27
C ARG A 105 2.33 -1.74 -16.93
N ALA A 106 1.57 -2.50 -16.14
CA ALA A 106 0.68 -3.55 -16.63
C ALA A 106 -0.52 -2.96 -17.41
N GLY A 107 -1.14 -1.89 -16.92
CA GLY A 107 -2.22 -1.20 -17.63
C GLY A 107 -1.78 -0.68 -19.00
N ALA A 108 -0.53 -0.21 -19.13
CA ALA A 108 0.03 0.23 -20.41
C ALA A 108 0.16 -0.88 -21.48
N VAL A 109 0.00 -2.16 -21.10
CA VAL A 109 -0.06 -3.30 -22.04
C VAL A 109 -1.41 -4.02 -22.01
N GLY A 110 -2.44 -3.39 -21.44
CA GLY A 110 -3.79 -3.96 -21.37
C GLY A 110 -3.96 -5.07 -20.33
N VAL A 111 -3.08 -5.13 -19.32
CA VAL A 111 -3.21 -6.08 -18.21
C VAL A 111 -3.72 -5.35 -16.97
N CYS A 112 -4.77 -5.89 -16.36
CA CYS A 112 -5.29 -5.45 -15.07
C CYS A 112 -5.49 -6.66 -14.15
N LEU A 113 -5.29 -6.48 -12.85
CA LEU A 113 -5.54 -7.53 -11.87
C LEU A 113 -7.04 -7.71 -11.59
N LEU A 114 -7.80 -6.62 -11.62
CA LEU A 114 -9.25 -6.63 -11.53
C LEU A 114 -9.80 -6.65 -12.97
N PRO A 115 -10.56 -7.67 -13.39
CA PRO A 115 -11.24 -7.60 -14.67
C PRO A 115 -12.17 -6.39 -14.65
N GLU A 116 -12.20 -5.60 -15.74
CA GLU A 116 -13.33 -4.72 -15.99
C GLU A 116 -14.53 -5.65 -16.18
N GLU A 117 -15.46 -5.68 -15.22
CA GLU A 117 -16.76 -6.30 -15.49
C GLU A 117 -17.37 -5.48 -16.63
N ASP A 118 -17.69 -6.13 -17.75
CA ASP A 118 -18.48 -5.51 -18.82
C ASP A 118 -19.82 -5.07 -18.21
N VAL A 119 -19.94 -3.76 -17.89
CA VAL A 119 -21.18 -3.11 -17.45
C VAL A 119 -22.04 -2.74 -18.64
#